data_AF-A0AAD7NIT9-F1
#
_entry.id   AF-A0AAD7NIT9-F1
#
_cell.length_a   1.000
_cell.length_b   1.000
_cell.length_c   1.000
_cell.angle_alpha   90.00
_cell.angle_beta   90.00
_cell.angle_gamma   90.00
#
_symmetry.space_group_name_H-M   'P 1'
#
loop_
_entity.id
_entity.type
_entity.pdbx_description
1 polymer ?
#
loop_
_entity_poly.entity_id
_entity_poly.type
_entity_poly.pdbx_seq_one_letter_code
_entity_poly.pdbx_strand_id
1 'polypeptide(L)'
;MSQMRPGEKPGETVKRCQRFLALPRKPTWAVYYEIIKEPISMAQIKKYSHNKQLIRSTTEYAALWHRLFDNARQFNMEGSAIYEDAQFLEEVFDRTLGDLAAQHGVLGVNPQQPAQPVAEA
;
A
#
# COMPACT_ATOMS: atom_id res chain seq x y z
N MET A 1 -7.53 18.21 -7.72
CA MET A 1 -8.71 17.49 -8.29
C MET A 1 -8.83 16.15 -7.59
N SER A 2 -9.90 15.93 -6.82
CA SER A 2 -10.15 14.63 -6.18
C SER A 2 -10.76 13.69 -7.21
N GLN A 3 -10.01 12.69 -7.67
CA GLN A 3 -10.48 11.75 -8.68
C GLN A 3 -11.41 10.73 -8.03
N MET A 4 -12.70 11.04 -7.96
CA MET A 4 -13.72 10.01 -7.71
C MET A 4 -13.59 8.95 -8.79
N ARG A 5 -13.57 7.68 -8.38
CA ARG A 5 -13.53 6.59 -9.37
C ARG A 5 -14.86 6.53 -10.12
N PRO A 6 -14.86 6.08 -11.38
CA PRO A 6 -16.10 5.88 -12.13
C PRO A 6 -17.09 5.03 -11.33
N GLY A 7 -18.23 5.61 -10.97
CA GLY A 7 -19.29 4.97 -10.17
C GLY A 7 -19.41 5.43 -8.72
N GLU A 8 -18.48 6.22 -8.16
CA GLU A 8 -18.63 6.81 -6.82
C GLU A 8 -19.62 7.98 -6.87
N LYS A 9 -20.66 7.94 -6.01
CA LYS A 9 -21.67 9.02 -5.91
C LYS A 9 -21.27 10.05 -4.85
N PRO A 10 -21.54 11.35 -5.05
CA PRO A 10 -21.40 12.35 -4.00
C PRO A 10 -22.22 11.98 -2.76
N GLY A 11 -21.58 11.91 -1.59
CA GLY A 11 -22.23 11.56 -0.31
C GLY A 11 -22.32 10.07 0.01
N GLU A 12 -21.85 9.19 -0.89
CA GLU A 12 -21.79 7.75 -0.62
C GLU A 12 -20.63 7.42 0.33
N THR A 13 -20.94 6.73 1.43
CA THR A 13 -19.90 6.26 2.35
C THR A 13 -19.16 5.09 1.72
N VAL A 14 -18.01 5.38 1.12
CA VAL A 14 -17.11 4.37 0.55
C VAL A 14 -16.14 3.89 1.65
N LYS A 15 -16.09 2.59 1.90
CA LYS A 15 -15.05 2.01 2.77
C LYS A 15 -13.67 2.36 2.23
N ARG A 16 -12.75 2.83 3.09
CA ARG A 16 -11.40 3.26 2.70
C ARG A 16 -10.69 2.26 1.78
N CYS A 17 -10.73 0.97 2.14
CA CYS A 17 -10.09 -0.10 1.37
C CYS A 17 -10.65 -0.32 -0.03
N GLN A 18 -11.90 0.08 -0.31
CA GLN A 18 -12.58 -0.13 -1.59
C GLN A 18 -11.77 0.46 -2.76
N ARG A 19 -11.02 1.54 -2.51
CA ARG A 19 -10.20 2.24 -3.51
C ARG A 19 -8.96 1.50 -3.96
N PHE A 20 -8.52 0.54 -3.15
CA PHE A 20 -7.27 -0.20 -3.33
C PHE A 20 -7.48 -1.65 -3.79
N LEU A 21 -8.74 -2.09 -3.93
CA LEU A 21 -9.08 -3.47 -4.26
C LEU A 21 -8.59 -3.91 -5.66
N ALA A 22 -8.69 -3.03 -6.65
CA ALA A 22 -8.36 -3.34 -8.04
C ALA A 22 -7.67 -2.15 -8.73
N LEU A 23 -6.77 -2.46 -9.66
CA LEU A 23 -6.09 -1.45 -10.48
C LEU A 23 -7.06 -0.80 -11.49
N PRO A 24 -6.82 0.47 -11.86
CA PRO A 24 -7.51 1.10 -12.98
C PRO A 24 -7.32 0.33 -14.29
N ARG A 25 -8.30 0.38 -15.20
CA ARG A 25 -8.17 -0.32 -16.50
C ARG A 25 -7.14 0.39 -17.38
N LYS A 26 -6.08 -0.32 -17.80
CA LYS A 26 -4.99 0.22 -18.63
C LYS A 26 -5.44 1.10 -19.81
N PRO A 27 -6.39 0.67 -20.69
CA PRO A 27 -6.74 1.46 -21.87
C PRO A 27 -7.34 2.84 -21.54
N THR A 28 -8.05 2.97 -20.42
CA THR A 28 -8.71 4.22 -20.01
C THR A 28 -7.89 5.03 -19.01
N TRP A 29 -6.76 4.48 -18.54
CA TRP A 29 -5.91 5.08 -17.52
C TRP A 29 -4.43 5.03 -17.92
N ALA A 30 -4.10 5.25 -19.19
CA ALA A 30 -2.72 5.18 -19.68
C ALA A 30 -1.75 6.03 -18.83
N VAL A 31 -2.13 7.27 -18.50
CA VAL A 31 -1.36 8.20 -17.66
C VAL A 31 -1.02 7.62 -16.28
N TYR A 32 -1.93 6.83 -15.67
CA TYR A 32 -1.64 6.17 -14.40
C TYR A 32 -0.46 5.21 -14.54
N TYR A 33 -0.40 4.45 -15.63
CA TYR A 33 0.68 3.50 -15.91
C TYR A 33 1.96 4.16 -16.44
N GLU A 34 1.87 5.41 -16.91
CA GLU A 34 3.05 6.23 -17.22
C GLU A 34 3.71 6.77 -15.95
N ILE A 35 2.92 7.16 -14.94
CA ILE A 35 3.43 7.69 -13.67
C ILE A 35 3.84 6.54 -12.74
N ILE A 36 2.96 5.56 -12.53
CA ILE A 36 3.14 4.46 -11.59
C ILE A 36 3.80 3.26 -12.28
N LYS A 37 5.08 3.03 -11.94
CA LYS A 37 5.93 2.01 -12.59
C LYS A 37 5.67 0.59 -12.11
N GLU A 38 5.28 0.41 -10.85
CA GLU A 38 4.97 -0.90 -10.28
C GLU A 38 3.54 -0.95 -9.70
N PRO A 39 2.50 -0.93 -10.56
CA PRO A 39 1.12 -0.99 -10.13
C PRO A 39 0.81 -2.26 -9.33
N ILE A 40 0.16 -2.11 -8.19
CA ILE A 40 -0.33 -3.21 -7.38
C ILE A 40 -1.68 -2.88 -6.76
N SER A 41 -2.45 -3.92 -6.41
CA SER A 41 -3.76 -3.83 -5.76
C SER A 41 -3.87 -4.84 -4.62
N MET A 42 -4.78 -4.63 -3.67
CA MET A 42 -5.03 -5.57 -2.58
C MET A 42 -5.42 -6.97 -3.09
N ALA A 43 -6.17 -7.06 -4.20
CA ALA A 43 -6.50 -8.35 -4.80
C ALA A 43 -5.25 -9.10 -5.30
N GLN A 44 -4.28 -8.40 -5.88
CA GLN A 44 -3.00 -8.99 -6.27
C GLN A 44 -2.16 -9.40 -5.06
N ILE A 45 -2.07 -8.55 -4.04
CA ILE A 45 -1.35 -8.87 -2.79
C ILE A 45 -1.93 -10.13 -2.15
N LYS A 46 -3.26 -10.21 -2.03
CA LYS A 46 -3.97 -11.40 -1.55
C LYS A 46 -3.69 -12.63 -2.41
N LYS A 47 -3.62 -12.49 -3.73
CA LYS A 47 -3.26 -13.62 -4.62
C LYS A 47 -1.83 -14.08 -4.35
N TYR A 48 -0.89 -13.15 -4.22
CA TYR A 48 0.53 -13.44 -4.00
C TYR A 48 0.80 -14.05 -2.63
N SER A 49 0.06 -13.66 -1.59
CA SER A 49 0.21 -14.22 -0.23
C SER A 49 -0.10 -15.70 -0.13
N HIS A 50 -0.92 -16.24 -1.05
CA HIS A 50 -1.20 -17.67 -1.13
C HIS A 50 -0.14 -18.46 -1.93
N ASN A 51 0.83 -17.76 -2.55
CA ASN A 51 1.87 -18.39 -3.36
C ASN A 51 3.26 -18.11 -2.75
N LYS A 52 3.82 -19.13 -2.07
CA LYS A 52 5.12 -19.08 -1.42
C LYS A 52 6.31 -18.82 -2.36
N GLN A 53 6.13 -18.96 -3.68
CA GLN A 53 7.17 -18.63 -4.67
C GLN A 53 7.20 -17.14 -5.03
N LEU A 54 6.08 -16.43 -4.82
CA LEU A 54 5.95 -15.00 -5.11
C LEU A 54 6.23 -14.12 -3.89
N ILE A 55 5.93 -14.63 -2.70
CA ILE A 55 6.23 -13.98 -1.42
C ILE A 55 6.87 -15.02 -0.51
N ARG A 56 8.14 -14.79 -0.15
CA ARG A 56 8.97 -15.71 0.62
C ARG A 56 9.09 -15.32 2.08
N SER A 57 8.82 -14.06 2.40
CA SER A 57 8.95 -13.53 3.75
C SER A 57 7.87 -12.50 4.06
N THR A 58 7.66 -12.25 5.35
CA THR A 58 6.76 -11.18 5.79
C THR A 58 7.28 -9.80 5.38
N THR A 59 8.60 -9.62 5.27
CA THR A 59 9.20 -8.39 4.74
C THR A 59 8.82 -8.14 3.28
N GLU A 60 8.89 -9.18 2.43
CA GLU A 60 8.42 -9.08 1.04
C GLU A 60 6.91 -8.80 0.98
N TYR A 61 6.12 -9.38 1.90
CA TYR A 61 4.68 -9.09 2.00
C TYR A 61 4.42 -7.63 2.37
N ALA A 62 5.10 -7.10 3.38
CA ALA A 62 4.98 -5.71 3.83
C ALA A 62 5.39 -4.72 2.72
N ALA A 63 6.48 -4.99 2.01
CA ALA A 63 6.93 -4.16 0.90
C ALA A 63 5.87 -3.99 -0.21
N LEU A 64 5.04 -5.01 -0.46
CA LEU A 64 3.94 -4.89 -1.43
C LEU A 64 2.81 -3.98 -0.93
N TRP A 65 2.54 -3.97 0.38
CA TRP A 65 1.57 -3.06 0.99
C TRP A 65 2.06 -1.62 1.00
N HIS A 66 3.31 -1.38 1.41
CA HIS A 66 3.90 -0.04 1.34
C HIS A 66 3.89 0.50 -0.09
N ARG A 67 4.25 -0.33 -1.08
CA ARG A 67 4.13 0.03 -2.50
C ARG A 67 2.69 0.39 -2.92
N LEU A 68 1.68 -0.30 -2.40
CA LEU A 68 0.28 0.03 -2.69
C LEU A 68 -0.07 1.44 -2.20
N PHE A 69 0.38 1.82 -1.00
CA PHE A 69 0.14 3.13 -0.43
C PHE A 69 0.98 4.23 -1.08
N ASP A 70 2.25 3.95 -1.38
CA ASP A 70 3.14 4.86 -2.10
C ASP A 70 2.61 5.19 -3.49
N ASN A 71 2.15 4.18 -4.24
CA ASN A 71 1.55 4.40 -5.55
C ASN A 71 0.31 5.31 -5.45
N ALA A 72 -0.49 5.14 -4.40
CA ALA A 72 -1.66 5.98 -4.17
C ALA A 72 -1.24 7.43 -3.87
N ARG A 73 -0.25 7.65 -3.00
CA ARG A 73 0.27 9.00 -2.70
C ARG A 73 1.00 9.65 -3.86
N GLN A 74 1.69 8.86 -4.70
CA GLN A 74 2.41 9.36 -5.86
C GLN A 74 1.45 9.86 -6.96
N PHE A 75 0.34 9.16 -7.18
CA PHE A 75 -0.61 9.53 -8.23
C PHE A 75 -1.65 10.56 -7.77
N ASN A 76 -2.05 10.52 -6.49
CA ASN A 76 -3.13 11.36 -5.97
C ASN A 76 -2.58 12.57 -5.23
N MET A 77 -3.33 13.68 -5.33
CA MET A 77 -2.99 14.94 -4.67
C MET A 77 -3.09 14.80 -3.15
N GLU A 78 -2.13 15.37 -2.42
CA GLU A 78 -2.19 15.51 -0.96
C GLU A 78 -3.50 16.20 -0.52
N GLY A 79 -4.09 15.75 0.59
CA GLY A 79 -5.41 16.19 1.04
C GLY A 79 -6.60 15.59 0.26
N SER A 80 -6.38 14.83 -0.80
CA SER A 80 -7.45 14.07 -1.46
C SER A 80 -7.85 12.84 -0.64
N ALA A 81 -9.11 12.42 -0.74
CA ALA A 81 -9.61 11.28 0.05
C ALA A 81 -8.80 9.98 -0.14
N ILE A 82 -8.29 9.71 -1.36
CA ILE A 82 -7.45 8.53 -1.63
C ILE A 82 -6.08 8.65 -0.95
N TYR A 83 -5.50 9.85 -0.95
CA TYR A 83 -4.23 10.12 -0.31
C TYR A 83 -4.36 9.91 1.21
N GLU A 84 -5.38 10.52 1.82
CA GLU A 84 -5.67 10.37 3.25
C GLU A 84 -6.04 8.93 3.63
N ASP A 85 -6.79 8.23 2.78
CA ASP A 85 -7.09 6.80 2.96
C ASP A 85 -5.81 5.95 2.93
N ALA A 86 -4.83 6.28 2.07
CA ALA A 86 -3.57 5.56 1.98
C ALA A 86 -2.73 5.73 3.26
N GLN A 87 -2.60 6.95 3.78
CA GLN A 87 -1.90 7.22 5.03
C GLN A 87 -2.55 6.47 6.21
N PHE A 88 -3.86 6.62 6.37
CA PHE A 88 -4.58 5.97 7.47
C PHE A 88 -4.45 4.43 7.41
N LEU A 89 -4.59 3.84 6.22
CA LEU A 89 -4.51 2.38 6.07
C LEU A 89 -3.08 1.86 6.27
N GLU A 90 -2.05 2.63 5.91
CA GLU A 90 -0.65 2.30 6.19
C GLU A 90 -0.37 2.26 7.69
N GLU A 91 -0.79 3.28 8.45
CA GLU A 91 -0.65 3.29 9.91
C GLU A 91 -1.34 2.09 10.58
N VAL A 92 -2.53 1.73 10.10
CA VAL A 92 -3.26 0.54 10.58
C VAL A 92 -2.48 -0.74 10.23
N PHE A 93 -1.95 -0.83 9.02
CA PHE A 93 -1.18 -1.98 8.56
C PHE A 93 0.09 -2.18 9.40
N ASP A 94 0.90 -1.14 9.56
CA ASP A 94 2.18 -1.20 10.28
C ASP A 94 1.99 -1.54 11.75
N ARG A 95 0.99 -0.92 12.40
CA ARG A 95 0.64 -1.27 13.79
C ARG A 95 0.23 -2.73 13.91
N THR A 96 -0.66 -3.19 13.04
CA THR A 96 -1.14 -4.58 13.06
C THR A 96 0.01 -5.57 12.82
N LEU A 97 0.92 -5.24 11.90
CA LEU A 97 2.08 -6.06 11.60
C LEU A 97 3.03 -6.13 12.80
N GLY A 98 3.28 -4.99 13.45
CA GLY A 98 4.08 -4.91 14.68
C GLY A 98 3.48 -5.72 15.83
N ASP A 99 2.17 -5.62 16.05
CA ASP A 99 1.46 -6.37 17.09
C ASP A 99 1.57 -7.89 16.84
N LEU A 100 1.37 -8.33 15.59
CA LEU A 100 1.51 -9.73 15.21
C LEU A 100 2.95 -10.24 15.36
N ALA A 101 3.94 -9.40 15.04
CA ALA A 101 5.35 -9.71 15.24
C ALA A 101 5.68 -9.99 16.71
N ALA A 102 5.18 -9.12 17.59
CA ALA A 102 5.39 -9.24 19.04
C ALA A 102 4.69 -10.49 19.60
N GLN A 103 3.50 -10.82 19.11
CA GLN A 103 2.75 -12.00 19.56
C GLN A 103 3.39 -13.32 19.14
N HIS A 104 3.95 -13.39 17.93
CA HIS A 104 4.44 -14.63 17.35
C HIS A 104 5.96 -14.80 17.41
N GLY A 105 6.72 -13.81 17.88
CA GLY A 105 8.18 -13.90 18.05
C GLY A 105 8.96 -14.02 16.74
N VAL A 106 8.30 -13.79 15.60
CA VAL A 106 8.90 -13.90 14.26
C VAL A 106 8.58 -12.64 13.47
N LEU A 107 9.30 -11.56 13.74
CA LEU A 107 9.83 -10.70 12.68
C LEU A 107 11.22 -10.26 13.13
N GLY A 108 12.19 -10.36 12.23
CA GLY A 108 13.53 -9.81 12.40
C GLY A 108 13.56 -8.28 12.36
N VAL A 109 12.64 -7.62 13.06
CA VAL A 109 12.74 -6.21 13.44
C VAL A 109 13.22 -6.20 14.88
N ASN A 110 14.53 -5.97 15.04
CA ASN A 110 15.11 -5.69 16.34
C ASN A 110 14.79 -4.22 16.69
N PRO A 111 13.95 -3.93 17.71
CA PRO A 111 13.62 -2.57 18.11
C PRO A 111 14.80 -1.79 18.72
N GLN A 112 15.99 -2.39 18.85
CA GLN A 112 17.17 -1.75 19.44
C GLN A 112 18.28 -1.33 18.46
N GLN A 113 18.05 -1.33 17.14
CA GLN A 113 19.09 -0.88 16.20
C GLN A 113 18.83 0.57 15.77
N PRO A 114 19.54 1.57 16.34
CA PRO A 114 19.45 2.93 15.84
C PRO A 114 19.94 2.98 14.38
N ALA A 115 19.28 3.82 13.58
CA ALA A 115 19.69 4.10 12.21
C ALA A 115 21.19 4.43 12.18
N GLN A 116 21.97 3.58 11.52
CA GLN A 116 23.38 3.84 11.28
C GLN A 116 23.46 5.08 10.37
N PRO A 117 24.26 6.10 10.70
CA PRO A 117 24.45 7.22 9.80
C PRO A 117 25.10 6.72 8.51
N VAL A 118 24.49 7.04 7.37
CA VAL A 118 25.08 6.86 6.06
C VAL A 118 26.40 7.64 6.02
N ALA A 119 27.52 6.93 5.92
CA ALA A 119 28.81 7.54 5.67
C ALA A 119 28.82 8.10 4.25
N GLU A 120 28.98 9.41 4.12
CA GLU A 120 29.30 10.07 2.87
C GLU A 120 30.71 9.66 2.41
N ALA A 121 30.84 9.30 1.13
CA ALA A 121 32.07 9.25 0.37
C ALA A 121 31.80 9.84 -1.01
#